data_AF-A0A936KX30-F1
#
_entry.id   AF-A0A936KX30-F1
#
_cell.length_a   1.000
_cell.length_b   1.000
_cell.length_c   1.000
_cell.angle_alpha   90.00
_cell.angle_beta   90.00
_cell.angle_gamma   90.00
#
_symmetry.space_group_name_H-M   'P 1'
#
loop_
_entity.id
_entity.type
_entity.pdbx_description
1 polymer ?
#
loop_
_entity_poly.entity_id
_entity_poly.type
_entity_poly.pdbx_seq_one_letter_code
_entity_poly.pdbx_strand_id
1 'polypeptide(L)' 'MKKIITILSVAALIFGFASCNKCVTCSYEDELSEEFCEDQFEDKAEYDLTIDFYELLGAECN' A
#
# COMPACT_ATOMS: atom_id res chain seq x y z
N MET A 1 32.15 19.67 0.94
CA MET A 1 30.93 19.29 0.19
C MET A 1 30.47 17.92 0.71
N LYS A 2 29.66 17.90 1.77
CA LYS A 2 29.07 16.68 2.32
C LYS A 2 27.71 16.51 1.65
N LYS A 3 27.57 15.46 0.85
CA LYS A 3 26.33 15.13 0.13
C LYS A 3 25.31 14.68 1.16
N ILE A 4 24.32 15.52 1.42
CA ILE A 4 23.15 15.18 2.22
C ILE A 4 22.21 14.46 1.25
N ILE A 5 22.06 13.16 1.46
CA ILE A 5 21.13 12.31 0.75
C ILE A 5 19.74 12.69 1.27
N THR A 6 19.06 13.55 0.51
CA THR A 6 17.65 13.90 0.75
C THR A 6 16.83 13.14 -0.27
N ILE A 7 16.52 11.87 0.02
CA ILE A 7 15.61 11.08 -0.80
C ILE A 7 14.70 10.31 0.16
N LEU A 8 13.42 10.26 -0.19
CA LEU A 8 12.32 9.55 0.46
C LEU A 8 11.66 10.24 1.66
N SER A 9 11.15 11.44 1.40
CA SER A 9 9.87 11.85 1.97
C SER A 9 8.81 11.77 0.87
N VAL A 10 8.45 10.55 0.47
CA VAL A 10 7.13 10.30 -0.16
C VAL A 10 6.14 10.25 1.00
N ALA A 11 5.90 11.43 1.56
CA ALA A 11 4.86 11.62 2.55
C ALA A 11 3.52 11.43 1.83
N ALA A 12 2.84 10.35 2.20
CA ALA A 12 1.41 10.31 2.48
C ALA A 12 0.59 11.36 1.71
N LEU A 13 0.33 11.09 0.44
CA LEU A 13 -0.72 11.77 -0.32
C LEU A 13 -1.63 10.73 -0.93
N ILE A 14 -2.41 10.07 -0.07
CA ILE A 14 -3.72 9.58 -0.48
C ILE A 14 -4.72 10.13 0.53
N PHE A 15 -5.24 11.30 0.18
CA PHE A 15 -6.53 11.75 0.67
C PHE A 15 -7.57 10.78 0.10
N GLY A 16 -8.07 9.86 0.92
CA GLY A 16 -9.10 8.89 0.55
C GLY A 16 -10.30 9.02 1.49
N PHE A 17 -11.47 9.20 0.90
CA PHE A 17 -12.72 9.50 1.58
C PHE A 17 -13.15 8.32 2.45
N ALA A 18 -13.64 8.59 3.66
CA ALA A 18 -14.38 7.63 4.48
C ALA A 18 -15.71 7.27 3.79
N SER A 19 -15.61 6.46 2.75
CA SER A 19 -16.67 5.67 2.13
C SER A 19 -16.28 4.22 2.42
N CYS A 20 -17.23 3.36 2.80
CA CYS A 20 -17.03 1.98 3.25
C CYS A 20 -16.42 1.02 2.21
N ASN A 21 -15.40 1.42 1.47
CA ASN A 21 -14.61 0.55 0.60
C ASN A 21 -13.61 -0.21 1.45
N LYS A 22 -13.49 -1.50 1.21
CA LYS A 22 -12.46 -2.33 1.85
C LYS A 22 -11.12 -1.93 1.26
N CYS A 23 -10.42 -1.07 1.99
CA CYS A 23 -9.03 -0.77 1.74
C CYS A 23 -8.19 -1.52 2.77
N VAL A 24 -7.06 -2.07 2.33
CA VAL A 24 -6.05 -2.67 3.20
C VAL A 24 -4.71 -2.03 2.90
N THR A 25 -3.91 -1.86 3.94
CA THR A 25 -2.54 -1.38 3.82
C THR A 25 -1.61 -2.57 3.96
N CYS A 26 -0.81 -2.83 2.93
CA CYS A 26 0.24 -3.84 2.95
C CYS A 26 1.58 -3.18 3.25
N SER A 27 2.22 -3.54 4.36
CA SER A 27 3.50 -2.98 4.81
C SER A 27 4.58 -4.04 5.00
N TYR A 28 5.82 -3.69 4.68
CA TYR A 28 7.02 -4.44 5.07
C TYR A 28 7.59 -3.85 6.36
N GLU A 29 8.22 -4.68 7.20
CA GLU A 29 8.57 -4.40 8.62
C GLU A 29 9.10 -2.98 8.93
N ASP A 30 9.75 -2.25 8.01
CA ASP A 30 10.26 -0.91 8.34
C ASP A 30 10.38 0.15 7.21
N GLU A 31 9.96 -0.07 5.95
CA GLU A 31 10.26 0.95 4.91
C GLU A 31 9.20 1.22 3.81
N LEU A 32 8.25 0.32 3.54
CA LEU A 32 7.29 0.51 2.45
C LEU A 32 5.89 0.07 2.86
N SER A 33 4.91 0.94 2.67
CA SER A 33 3.48 0.67 2.83
C SER A 33 2.72 1.09 1.58
N GLU A 34 1.88 0.22 1.06
CA GLU A 34 1.02 0.49 -0.09
C GLU A 34 -0.44 0.21 0.30
N GLU A 35 -1.35 1.11 -0.07
CA GLU A 35 -2.78 0.97 0.21
C GLU A 35 -3.50 0.49 -1.04
N PHE A 36 -4.27 -0.58 -0.89
CA PHE A 36 -5.08 -1.17 -1.94
C PHE A 36 -6.55 -1.12 -1.54
N CYS A 37 -7.37 -0.49 -2.36
CA CYS A 37 -8.82 -0.43 -2.18
C CYS A 37 -9.52 -1.28 -3.23
N GLU A 38 -10.54 -2.06 -2.82
CA GLU A 38 -11.30 -2.95 -3.72
C GLU A 38 -11.87 -2.22 -4.96
N ASP A 39 -12.18 -0.92 -4.85
CA ASP A 39 -12.71 -0.10 -5.94
C ASP A 39 -11.66 0.35 -6.98
N GLN A 40 -10.37 0.13 -6.71
CA GLN A 40 -9.29 0.35 -7.67
C GLN A 40 -9.16 -0.80 -8.68
N PHE A 41 -9.84 -1.92 -8.44
CA PHE A 41 -9.78 -3.13 -9.25
C PHE A 41 -11.10 -3.35 -9.99
N GLU A 42 -11.03 -3.96 -11.18
CA GLU A 42 -12.23 -4.27 -11.97
C GLU A 42 -13.01 -5.47 -11.40
N ASP A 43 -12.32 -6.39 -10.71
CA ASP A 43 -12.89 -7.60 -10.11
C ASP A 43 -12.30 -7.85 -8.72
N LYS A 44 -13.14 -8.31 -7.79
CA LYS A 44 -12.75 -8.69 -6.43
C LYS A 44 -11.66 -9.77 -6.42
N ALA A 45 -11.65 -10.68 -7.38
CA ALA A 45 -10.62 -11.70 -7.49
C ALA A 45 -9.23 -11.10 -7.77
N GLU A 46 -9.16 -10.00 -8.54
CA GLU A 46 -7.90 -9.32 -8.79
C GLU A 46 -7.40 -8.60 -7.53
N TYR A 47 -8.31 -7.95 -6.81
CA TYR A 47 -8.02 -7.38 -5.49
C TYR A 47 -7.50 -8.44 -4.52
N ASP A 48 -8.23 -9.53 -4.31
CA ASP A 48 -7.84 -10.60 -3.38
C ASP A 48 -6.47 -11.19 -3.78
N LEU A 49 -6.21 -11.40 -5.09
CA LEU A 49 -4.91 -11.89 -5.60
C LEU A 49 -3.77 -10.91 -5.37
N THR A 50 -4.02 -9.60 -5.48
CA THR A 50 -3.01 -8.59 -5.17
C THR A 50 -2.63 -8.64 -3.69
N ILE A 51 -3.60 -8.78 -2.78
CA ILE A 51 -3.31 -8.89 -1.35
C ILE A 51 -2.50 -10.17 -1.07
N ASP A 52 -2.95 -11.32 -1.56
CA ASP A 52 -2.25 -12.59 -1.42
C ASP A 52 -0.80 -12.54 -1.95
N PHE A 53 -0.58 -11.82 -3.06
CA PHE A 53 0.75 -11.66 -3.64
C PHE A 53 1.68 -10.87 -2.72
N TYR A 54 1.21 -9.77 -2.12
CA TYR A 54 2.03 -8.98 -1.20
C TYR A 54 2.27 -9.73 0.12
N GLU A 55 1.28 -10.45 0.65
CA GLU A 55 1.48 -11.33 1.81
C GLU A 55 2.50 -12.43 1.52
N LEU A 56 2.46 -13.05 0.34
CA LEU A 56 3.44 -14.06 -0.09
C LEU A 56 4.87 -13.49 -0.20
N LEU A 57 4.99 -12.21 -0.58
CA LEU A 57 6.28 -11.50 -0.59
C LEU A 57 6.77 -11.11 0.81
N GLY A 58 5.94 -11.28 1.84
CA GLY A 58 6.27 -10.99 3.23
C GLY A 58 5.79 -9.62 3.71
N ALA A 59 4.83 -8.99 3.01
CA ALA A 59 4.12 -7.83 3.54
C ALA A 59 3.05 -8.28 4.56
N GLU A 60 2.78 -7.43 5.54
CA GLU A 60 1.65 -7.56 6.44
C GLU A 60 0.51 -6.66 5.93
N CYS A 61 -0.60 -7.26 5.50
CA CYS A 61 -1.75 -6.54 4.96
C CYS A 61 -2.88 -6.45 6.01
N ASN A 62 -3.28 -5.24 6.41
CA ASN A 62 -4.35 -4.99 7.39
C ASN A 62 -5.28 -3.83 7.02
#